data_AF-A0A349JDF6-F1
#
_entry.id   AF-A0A349JDF6-F1
#
_cell.length_a   1.000
_cell.length_b   1.000
_cell.length_c   1.000
_cell.angle_alpha   90.00
_cell.angle_beta   90.00
_cell.angle_gamma   90.00
#
_symmetry.space_group_name_H-M   'P 1'
#
loop_
_entity.id
_entity.type
_entity.pdbx_description
1 polymer ?
#
loop_
_entity_poly.entity_id
_entity_poly.type
_entity_poly.pdbx_seq_one_letter_code
_entity_poly.pdbx_strand_id
1 'polypeptide(L)' 'MLRGIENRLRLADGRAVSALPVEPSERARMARRCGFADVAALDAAIAVARGVQRAWFARLVGTPGSTGE' A
#
# COMPACT_ATOMS: atom_id res chain seq x y z
N MET A 1 2.28 -4.86 -10.12
CA MET A 1 3.38 -4.20 -9.38
C MET A 1 3.19 -4.21 -7.85
N LEU A 2 1.97 -4.14 -7.31
CA LEU A 2 1.72 -4.20 -5.85
C LEU A 2 2.17 -5.51 -5.17
N ARG A 3 1.95 -6.66 -5.82
CA ARG A 3 2.40 -7.97 -5.32
C ARG A 3 3.91 -8.04 -5.08
N GLY A 4 4.73 -7.31 -5.84
CA GLY A 4 6.18 -7.32 -5.65
C GLY A 4 6.62 -6.55 -4.41
N ILE A 5 5.93 -5.44 -4.10
CA ILE A 5 6.17 -4.64 -2.90
C ILE A 5 5.63 -5.37 -1.67
N GLU A 6 4.44 -5.95 -1.77
CA GLU A 6 3.83 -6.75 -0.70
C GLU A 6 4.64 -8.02 -0.39
N ASN A 7 5.19 -8.69 -1.40
CA ASN A 7 6.07 -9.84 -1.21
C ASN A 7 7.42 -9.44 -0.57
N ARG A 8 7.98 -8.28 -0.94
CA ARG A 8 9.17 -7.73 -0.28
C ARG A 8 8.92 -7.32 1.16
N LEU A 9 7.76 -6.74 1.47
CA LEU A 9 7.33 -6.45 2.84
C LEU A 9 7.18 -7.73 3.65
N ARG A 10 6.57 -8.78 3.09
CA ARG A 10 6.40 -10.09 3.74
C ARG A 10 7.74 -10.77 4.00
N LEU A 11 8.71 -10.66 3.09
CA LEU A 11 10.07 -11.19 3.28
C LEU A 11 10.91 -10.37 4.28
N ALA A 12 10.71 -9.05 4.33
CA ALA A 12 11.45 -8.16 5.22
C ALA A 12 10.97 -8.19 6.68
N ASP A 13 9.69 -8.52 6.89
CA ASP A 13 9.02 -8.46 8.21
C ASP A 13 8.50 -9.84 8.70
N GLY A 14 8.50 -10.86 7.84
CA GLY A 14 8.05 -12.22 8.16
C GLY A 14 6.54 -12.34 8.41
N ARG A 15 5.75 -11.27 8.25
CA ARG A 15 4.29 -11.24 8.48
C ARG A 15 3.56 -10.45 7.40
N ALA A 16 2.28 -10.76 7.21
CA ALA A 16 1.37 -9.93 6.43
C ALA A 16 1.14 -8.61 7.19
N VAL A 17 1.81 -7.55 6.75
CA VAL A 17 1.72 -6.23 7.38
C VAL A 17 0.38 -5.58 6.97
N SER A 18 -0.63 -5.61 7.84
CA SER A 18 -1.92 -4.94 7.59
C SER A 18 -1.87 -3.42 7.81
N ALA A 19 -0.81 -2.91 8.45
CA ALA A 19 -0.61 -1.51 8.76
C ALA A 19 0.85 -1.12 8.58
N LEU A 20 1.10 0.00 7.90
CA LEU A 20 2.45 0.54 7.73
C LEU A 20 3.06 0.89 9.09
N PRO A 21 4.38 0.76 9.27
CA PRO A 21 5.06 1.23 10.47
C PRO A 21 4.72 2.71 10.70
N VAL A 22 4.29 3.05 11.91
CA VAL A 22 3.95 4.43 12.29
C VAL A 22 5.22 5.18 12.68
N GLU A 23 6.23 4.47 13.19
CA GLU A 23 7.48 5.06 13.63
C GLU A 23 8.33 5.60 12.46
N PRO A 24 8.79 6.86 12.52
CA PRO A 24 9.53 7.49 11.42
C PRO A 24 10.86 6.79 11.12
N SER A 25 11.54 6.27 12.15
CA SER A 25 12.79 5.53 12.02
C SER A 25 12.61 4.22 11.26
N GLU A 26 11.51 3.51 11.52
CA GLU A 26 11.14 2.27 10.83
C GLU A 26 10.71 2.54 9.39
N ARG A 27 9.97 3.62 9.14
CA ARG A 27 9.62 4.04 7.77
C ARG A 27 10.84 4.39 6.93
N ALA A 28 11.84 5.07 7.51
CA ALA A 28 13.10 5.34 6.82
C ALA A 28 13.90 4.07 6.52
N ARG A 29 13.83 3.07 7.40
CA ARG A 29 14.44 1.75 7.17
C ARG A 29 13.71 0.97 6.07
N MET A 30 12.39 1.07 6.03
CA MET A 30 11.54 0.47 5.01
C MET A 30 11.76 1.10 3.64
N ALA A 31 11.85 2.44 3.56
CA ALA A 31 12.15 3.16 2.32
C ALA A 31 13.45 2.65 1.69
N ARG A 32 14.52 2.57 2.49
CA ARG A 32 15.82 2.01 2.05
C ARG A 32 15.72 0.56 1.59
N ARG A 33 15.04 -0.31 2.36
CA ARG A 33 14.84 -1.73 1.98
C ARG A 33 14.05 -1.91 0.69
N CYS A 34 13.10 -1.01 0.43
CA CYS A 34 12.29 -1.03 -0.77
C CYS A 34 12.94 -0.30 -1.97
N GLY A 35 14.12 0.31 -1.78
CA GLY A 35 14.85 1.01 -2.84
C GLY A 35 14.34 2.44 -3.12
N PHE A 36 13.61 3.05 -2.19
CA PHE A 36 13.19 4.44 -2.29
C PHE A 36 14.28 5.37 -1.75
N ALA A 37 14.43 6.53 -2.40
CA ALA A 37 15.42 7.55 -2.02
C ALA A 37 15.15 8.12 -0.61
N ASP A 38 13.88 8.30 -0.25
CA ASP A 38 13.45 8.83 1.04
C ASP A 38 12.06 8.31 1.42
N VAL A 39 11.60 8.71 2.60
CA VAL A 39 10.28 8.33 3.13
C VAL A 39 9.15 8.97 2.31
N ALA A 40 9.33 10.17 1.76
CA ALA A 40 8.30 10.83 0.96
C ALA A 40 8.04 10.09 -0.37
N ALA A 41 9.10 9.58 -1.01
CA ALA A 41 9.01 8.76 -2.21
C ALA A 41 8.28 7.43 -1.94
N LEU A 42 8.58 6.79 -0.80
CA LEU A 42 7.85 5.62 -0.32
C LEU A 42 6.36 5.94 -0.09
N ASP A 43 6.06 7.07 0.53
CA ASP A 43 4.69 7.50 0.86
C ASP A 43 3.86 7.82 -0.38
N ALA A 44 4.46 8.49 -1.36
CA ALA A 44 3.84 8.74 -2.64
C ALA A 44 3.49 7.42 -3.35
N ALA A 45 4.41 6.46 -3.37
CA ALA A 45 4.18 5.15 -3.97
C ALA A 45 3.04 4.38 -3.27
N ILE A 46 2.98 4.45 -1.94
CA ILE A 46 1.90 3.87 -1.12
C ILE A 46 0.56 4.55 -1.42
N ALA A 47 0.53 5.87 -1.51
CA ALA A 47 -0.70 6.62 -1.77
C ALA A 47 -1.28 6.26 -3.15
N VAL A 48 -0.44 6.18 -4.19
CA VAL A 48 -0.82 5.73 -5.54
C VAL A 48 -1.37 4.32 -5.50
N ALA A 49 -0.66 3.38 -4.87
CA ALA A 49 -1.09 2.00 -4.71
C ALA A 49 -2.48 1.88 -4.06
N ARG A 50 -2.71 2.60 -2.96
CA ARG A 50 -4.00 2.62 -2.26
C ARG A 50 -5.10 3.26 -3.10
N GLY A 51 -4.78 4.30 -3.87
CA GLY A 51 -5.72 4.94 -4.80
C GLY A 51 -6.20 3.97 -5.87
N VAL A 52 -5.28 3.25 -6.51
CA VAL A 52 -5.58 2.22 -7.51
C VAL A 52 -6.44 1.11 -6.90
N GLN A 53 -6.07 0.60 -5.72
CA GLN A 53 -6.83 -0.45 -5.05
C GLN A 53 -8.26 0.00 -4.69
N ARG A 54 -8.44 1.24 -4.21
CA ARG A 54 -9.76 1.82 -3.94
C ARG A 54 -10.60 1.97 -5.20
N ALA A 55 -10.01 2.44 -6.30
CA ALA A 55 -10.71 2.58 -7.58
C ALA A 55 -11.18 1.22 -8.11
N TRP A 56 -10.33 0.19 -8.06
CA TRP A 56 -10.71 -1.17 -8.43
C TRP A 56 -11.82 -1.73 -7.52
N PHE A 57 -11.71 -1.53 -6.21
CA PHE A 57 -12.73 -1.97 -5.26
C PHE A 57 -14.07 -1.29 -5.53
N ALA A 58 -14.09 0.03 -5.71
CA ALA A 58 -15.31 0.79 -6.04
C ALA A 58 -15.94 0.31 -7.36
N ARG A 59 -15.12 -0.05 -8.34
CA ARG A 59 -15.58 -0.61 -9.62
C ARG A 59 -16.15 -2.03 -9.48
N LEU A 60 -15.56 -2.86 -8.63
CA LEU A 60 -15.94 -4.27 -8.44
C LEU A 60 -17.16 -4.44 -7.54
N VAL A 61 -17.23 -3.66 -6.46
CA VAL A 61 -18.31 -3.77 -5.47
C VAL A 61 -19.54 -2.96 -5.91
N GLY A 62 -19.36 -1.97 -6.79
CA GLY A 62 -20.39 -1.01 -7.11
C GLY A 62 -20.73 -0.15 -5.88
N THR A 63 -21.19 1.07 -6.09
CA THR A 63 -21.82 1.82 -4.99
C THR A 63 -23.05 1.01 -4.55
N PRO A 64 -23.19 0.60 -3.29
CA PRO A 64 -24.47 0.07 -2.82
C PRO A 64 -25.50 1.20 -2.93
N GLY A 65 -26.37 1.14 -3.93
CA GLY A 65 -27.43 2.13 -4.11
C GLY A 65 -27.86 2.48 -5.54
N SER A 66 -27.80 1.56 -6.50
CA SER A 66 -28.57 1.70 -7.74
C SER A 66 -29.24 0.38 -8.12
N THR A 67 -30.02 -0.14 -7.19
CA THR A 67 -31.24 -0.92 -7.47
C THR A 67 -32.34 0.02 -6.95
N GLY A 68 -33.14 0.71 -7.75
CA GLY A 68 -33.87 0.20 -8.91
C GLY A 68 -35.27 -0.17 -8.43
N GLU A 69 -36.17 0.82 -8.58
CA GLU A 69 -37.66 0.76 -8.54
C GLU A 69 -38.40 0.45 -7.23
#